data_AF-A0AA88I8V1-F1
#
_entry.id   AF-A0AA88I8V1-F1
#
_cell.length_a   1.000
_cell.length_b   1.000
_cell.length_c   1.000
_cell.angle_alpha   90.00
_cell.angle_beta   90.00
_cell.angle_gamma   90.00
#
_symmetry.space_group_name_H-M   'P 1'
#
loop_
_entity.id
_entity.type
_entity.pdbx_description
1 polymer ?
#
loop_
_entity_poly.entity_id
_entity_poly.type
_entity_poly.pdbx_seq_one_letter_code
_entity_poly.pdbx_strand_id
1 'polypeptide(L)' 'MSYRMSGWKYGAFIGGIVGFIGLALYPTVIYPMQHIDEYKEIQKSNRAGIIQENIQPGGIQGRDKRDEGDESLKT' A
#
# COMPACT_ATOMS: atom_id res chain seq x y z
N MET A 1 32.42 26.87 -31.55
CA MET A 1 31.16 26.53 -32.24
C MET A 1 30.06 26.34 -31.18
N SER A 2 29.20 27.33 -30.96
CA SER A 2 28.14 27.24 -29.93
C SER A 2 26.93 26.52 -30.53
N TYR A 3 26.65 25.29 -30.08
CA TYR A 3 25.46 24.55 -30.50
C TYR A 3 24.25 25.12 -29.76
N ARG A 4 23.63 26.15 -30.33
CA ARG A 4 22.32 26.62 -29.89
C ARG A 4 21.28 25.55 -30.22
N MET A 5 21.08 24.60 -29.31
CA MET A 5 20.06 23.56 -29.37
C MET A 5 18.69 24.16 -29.03
N SER A 6 18.19 25.10 -29.84
CA SER A 6 16.87 25.69 -29.65
C SER A 6 16.04 25.51 -30.91
N GLY A 7 15.01 24.67 -30.83
CA GLY A 7 14.05 24.44 -31.92
C GLY A 7 13.28 23.13 -31.77
N TRP A 8 12.51 22.78 -32.80
CA TRP A 8 11.66 21.58 -32.85
C TRP A 8 12.40 20.27 -32.54
N LYS A 9 13.67 20.16 -32.93
CA LYS A 9 14.50 18.96 -32.70
C LYS A 9 14.72 18.69 -31.20
N TYR A 10 14.86 19.73 -30.40
CA TYR A 10 14.98 19.61 -28.95
C TYR A 10 13.65 19.17 -28.33
N GLY A 11 12.53 19.75 -28.79
CA GLY A 11 11.19 19.32 -28.39
C GLY A 11 10.91 17.85 -28.73
N ALA A 12 11.28 17.41 -29.94
CA ALA A 12 11.15 16.01 -30.36
C ALA A 12 12.04 15.07 -29.53
N PHE A 13 13.26 15.49 -29.19
CA PHE A 13 14.18 14.70 -28.38
C PHE A 13 13.66 14.52 -26.94
N ILE A 14 13.25 15.60 -26.28
CA ILE A 14 12.68 15.55 -24.93
C ILE A 14 11.35 14.79 -24.94
N GLY A 15 10.48 15.05 -25.92
CA GLY A 15 9.23 14.33 -26.09
C GLY A 15 9.43 12.83 -26.29
N GLY A 16 10.45 12.43 -27.05
CA GLY A 16 10.82 11.02 -27.21
C GLY A 16 11.30 10.38 -25.92
N ILE A 17 12.13 11.07 -25.12
CA ILE A 17 12.60 10.57 -23.82
C ILE A 17 11.43 10.43 -22.84
N VAL A 18 10.61 11.46 -22.69
CA VAL A 18 9.46 11.44 -21.76
C VAL A 18 8.43 10.39 -22.20
N GLY A 19 8.17 10.29 -23.50
CA GLY A 19 7.29 9.25 -24.06
C GLY A 19 7.82 7.84 -23.82
N PHE A 20 9.12 7.61 -24.00
CA PHE A 20 9.76 6.33 -23.70
C PHE A 20 9.68 5.96 -22.22
N ILE A 21 9.94 6.93 -21.32
CA ILE A 21 9.80 6.74 -19.87
C ILE A 21 8.34 6.40 -19.52
N GLY A 22 7.37 7.13 -20.07
CA GLY A 22 5.95 6.85 -19.84
C GLY A 22 5.55 5.44 -20.31
N LEU A 23 6.05 4.99 -21.46
CA LEU A 23 5.78 3.66 -22.01
C LEU A 23 6.44 2.55 -21.18
N ALA A 24 7.67 2.76 -20.72
CA ALA A 24 8.37 1.84 -19.83
C ALA A 24 7.69 1.74 -18.44
N LEU A 25 7.13 2.84 -17.93
CA LEU A 25 6.43 2.89 -16.65
C LEU A 25 4.96 2.44 -16.75
N TYR A 26 4.37 2.38 -17.94
CA TYR A 26 3.00 1.93 -18.18
C TYR A 26 2.67 0.60 -17.49
N PRO A 27 3.44 -0.50 -17.69
CA PRO A 27 3.17 -1.76 -17.01
C PRO A 27 3.45 -1.73 -15.51
N THR A 28 4.20 -0.76 -14.98
CA THR A 28 4.46 -0.68 -13.53
C THR A 28 3.30 -0.01 -12.80
N VAL A 29 2.65 0.98 -13.45
CA VAL A 29 1.61 1.79 -12.81
C VAL A 29 0.20 1.32 -13.19
N ILE A 30 -0.05 0.99 -14.45
CA ILE A 30 -1.42 0.67 -14.92
C ILE A 30 -1.76 -0.80 -14.70
N TYR A 31 -0.80 -1.70 -14.87
CA TYR A 31 -1.01 -3.13 -14.61
C TYR A 31 -1.53 -3.42 -13.19
N PRO A 32 -0.93 -2.89 -12.09
CA PRO A 32 -1.46 -3.14 -10.74
C PRO A 32 -2.82 -2.48 -10.51
N MET A 33 -3.15 -1.40 -11.22
CA MET A 33 -4.49 -0.78 -11.13
C MET A 33 -5.57 -1.61 -11.84
N GLN A 34 -5.21 -2.41 -12.85
CA GLN A 34 -6.14 -3.31 -13.53
C GLN A 34 -6.31 -4.66 -12.82
N HIS A 35 -5.34 -5.07 -12.00
CA HIS A 35 -5.32 -6.37 -11.30
C HIS A 35 -5.38 -6.19 -9.77
N ILE A 36 -6.10 -5.17 -9.29
CA ILE A 36 -6.26 -4.88 -7.86
C ILE A 36 -6.81 -6.09 -7.10
N ASP A 37 -7.70 -6.85 -7.73
CA ASP A 37 -8.38 -7.99 -7.10
C ASP A 37 -7.44 -9.18 -6.91
N GLU A 38 -6.52 -9.44 -7.85
CA GLU A 38 -5.48 -10.47 -7.71
C GLU A 38 -4.53 -10.14 -6.55
N TYR A 39 -4.09 -8.89 -6.44
CA TYR A 39 -3.25 -8.45 -5.32
C TYR A 39 -3.97 -8.53 -3.97
N LYS A 40 -5.28 -8.27 -3.93
CA LYS A 40 -6.10 -8.44 -2.72
C LYS A 40 -6.28 -9.90 -2.36
N GLU A 41 -6.49 -10.77 -3.33
CA GLU A 41 -6.62 -12.21 -3.12
C GLU A 41 -5.30 -12.82 -2.64
N ILE A 42 -4.17 -12.43 -3.24
CA ILE A 42 -2.83 -12.80 -2.79
C ILE A 42 -2.60 -12.30 -1.35
N GLN A 43 -2.97 -11.06 -1.01
CA GLN A 43 -2.88 -10.59 0.37
C GLN A 43 -3.79 -11.36 1.33
N LYS A 44 -5.01 -11.71 0.91
CA LYS A 44 -5.95 -12.49 1.71
C LYS A 44 -5.40 -13.89 1.98
N SER A 45 -4.82 -14.53 0.98
CA SER A 45 -4.16 -15.83 1.09
C SER A 45 -2.90 -15.77 1.96
N ASN A 46 -2.06 -14.74 1.81
CA ASN A 46 -0.86 -14.56 2.65
C ASN A 46 -1.21 -14.19 4.12
N ARG A 47 -2.32 -13.48 4.35
CA ARG A 47 -2.82 -13.15 5.70
C ARG A 47 -3.76 -14.20 6.29
N ALA A 48 -4.14 -15.22 5.54
CA ALA A 48 -5.00 -16.31 6.03
C ALA A 48 -4.34 -17.11 7.17
N GLY A 49 -3.00 -17.06 7.29
CA GLY A 49 -2.25 -17.63 8.43
C GLY A 49 -2.00 -16.65 9.60
N ILE A 50 -2.35 -15.37 9.45
CA ILE A 50 -2.18 -14.35 10.50
C ILE A 50 -3.49 -14.21 11.27
N ILE A 51 -3.66 -15.06 12.28
CA ILE A 51 -4.70 -14.92 13.30
C ILE A 51 -4.34 -13.68 14.11
N GLN A 52 -4.93 -12.51 13.77
CA GLN A 52 -4.72 -11.24 14.49
C GLN A 52 -4.99 -11.37 16.00
N GLU A 53 -5.84 -12.32 16.38
CA GLU A 53 -6.16 -12.70 17.76
C GLU A 53 -4.93 -13.19 18.55
N ASN A 54 -3.95 -13.83 17.89
CA ASN A 54 -2.75 -14.37 18.54
C ASN A 54 -1.55 -13.40 18.52
N ILE A 55 -1.69 -12.25 17.85
CA ILE A 55 -0.63 -11.24 17.63
C ILE A 55 -0.97 -9.91 18.32
N GLN A 56 -2.09 -9.82 19.04
CA GLN A 56 -2.37 -8.68 19.92
C GLN A 56 -1.88 -8.97 21.35
N PRO A 57 -0.63 -8.61 21.71
CA PRO A 57 -0.27 -8.48 23.11
C PRO A 57 -0.92 -7.21 23.66
N GLY A 58 -2.00 -7.40 24.41
CA GLY A 58 -2.49 -6.45 25.40
C GLY A 58 -3.52 -5.44 24.89
N GLY A 59 -4.76 -5.57 25.37
CA GLY A 59 -5.72 -4.48 25.25
C GLY A 59 -7.06 -4.66 25.95
N ILE A 60 -7.58 -5.89 26.09
CA ILE A 60 -8.95 -6.08 26.61
C ILE A 60 -9.08 -6.86 27.91
N GLN A 61 -8.01 -7.46 28.44
CA GLN A 61 -8.10 -8.20 29.71
C GLN A 61 -8.13 -7.31 30.98
N GLY A 62 -7.86 -6.00 30.85
CA GLY A 62 -7.85 -5.06 31.98
C GLY A 62 -9.19 -4.42 32.33
N ARG A 63 -10.26 -4.67 31.55
CA ARG A 63 -11.58 -4.06 31.78
C ARG A 63 -12.55 -4.98 32.51
N ASP A 64 -12.25 -6.28 32.63
CA ASP A 64 -13.12 -7.28 33.25
C ASP A 64 -12.87 -7.42 34.76
N LYS A 65 -11.63 -7.20 35.21
CA LYS A 65 -11.26 -7.37 36.64
C LYS A 65 -11.51 -6.17 37.54
N ARG A 66 -12.02 -5.06 36.98
CA ARG A 66 -12.44 -3.90 37.79
C ARG A 66 -13.91 -3.95 38.19
N ASP A 67 -14.68 -4.79 37.53
CA ASP A 67 -16.13 -4.90 37.69
C ASP A 67 -16.53 -6.14 38.55
N GLU A 68 -15.55 -6.99 38.91
CA GLU A 68 -15.74 -8.17 39.77
C GLU A 68 -15.50 -7.84 41.27
N GLY A 69 -14.72 -6.80 41.57
CA GLY A 69 -14.36 -6.40 42.94
C GLY A 69 -15.46 -5.62 43.67
N ASP A 70 -16.28 -4.89 42.93
CA ASP A 70 -17.38 -4.03 43.38
C ASP A 70 -18.72 -4.77 43.51
N GLU A 71 -18.85 -5.98 42.96
CA GLU A 71 -20.00 -6.86 43.18
C GLU A 71 -19.91 -7.63 44.52
N SER A 72 -18.70 -8.00 44.96
CA SER A 72 -18.48 -8.72 46.22
C SER A 72 -18.75 -7.93 47.51
N LEU A 73 -18.92 -6.60 47.41
CA LEU A 73 -19.16 -5.71 48.55
C LEU A 73 -20.66 -5.44 48.81
N LYS A 74 -21.57 -6.06 48.03
CA LYS A 74 -23.02 -5.84 48.11
C LYS A 74 -23.84 -7.01 48.67
N THR A 75 -23.19 -8.07 49.16
CA THR A 75 -23.86 -9.22 49.81
C THR A 75 -23.76 -9.18 51.33
#